data_AF-A0A7G9YIM4-F1
#
_entry.id   AF-A0A7G9YIM4-F1
#
_cell.length_a   1.000
_cell.length_b   1.000
_cell.length_c   1.000
_cell.angle_alpha   90.00
_cell.angle_beta   90.00
_cell.angle_gamma   90.00
#
_symmetry.space_group_name_H-M   'P 1'
#
loop_
_entity.id
_entity.type
_entity.pdbx_description
1 polymer ?
#
loop_
_entity_poly.entity_id
_entity_poly.type
_entity_poly.pdbx_seq_one_letter_code
_entity_poly.pdbx_strand_id
1 'polypeptide(L)' 'MTKLFRVVAVLNKETGDYHIYMTNIPVERLSAEDIASLYGARWEIEMVFRELKSYYL' A
#
# COMPACT_ATOMS: atom_id res chain seq x y z
N MET A 1 25.90 3.28 -2.81
CA MET A 1 25.07 2.40 -1.95
C MET A 1 23.89 1.91 -2.79
N THR A 2 23.83 0.62 -3.12
CA THR A 2 22.71 0.07 -3.91
C THR A 2 21.57 -0.30 -2.97
N LYS A 3 20.32 0.11 -3.28
CA LYS A 3 19.13 -0.32 -2.54
C LYS A 3 18.48 -1.49 -3.28
N LEU A 4 18.15 -2.55 -2.55
CA LEU A 4 17.35 -3.66 -3.07
C LEU A 4 15.87 -3.31 -2.92
N PHE A 5 15.12 -3.55 -3.99
CA PHE A 5 13.66 -3.46 -3.98
C PHE A 5 13.09 -4.82 -4.36
N ARG A 6 11.90 -5.09 -3.87
CA ARG A 6 11.06 -6.20 -4.32
C ARG A 6 9.69 -5.69 -4.75
N VAL A 7 9.07 -6.46 -5.62
CA VAL A 7 7.68 -6.27 -6.03
C VAL A 7 6.88 -7.38 -5.36
N VAL A 8 5.75 -7.02 -4.77
CA VAL A 8 4.80 -7.95 -4.15
C VAL A 8 3.44 -7.78 -4.81
N ALA A 9 2.72 -8.88 -5.00
CA ALA A 9 1.37 -8.90 -5.54
C ALA A 9 0.46 -9.64 -4.57
N VAL A 10 -0.67 -9.02 -4.20
CA VAL A 10 -1.65 -9.59 -3.28
C VAL A 10 -2.98 -9.71 -4.00
N LEU A 11 -3.55 -10.92 -4.03
CA LEU A 11 -4.86 -11.15 -4.61
C LEU A 11 -5.94 -10.55 -3.71
N ASN A 12 -6.73 -9.63 -4.24
CA ASN A 12 -7.97 -9.20 -3.64
C ASN A 12 -9.04 -10.28 -3.91
N LYS A 13 -9.48 -10.97 -2.84
CA LYS A 13 -10.48 -12.04 -2.97
C LYS A 13 -11.88 -11.55 -3.31
N GLU A 14 -12.17 -10.28 -3.07
CA GLU A 14 -13.49 -9.70 -3.33
C GLU A 14 -13.64 -9.30 -4.80
N THR A 15 -12.61 -8.71 -5.39
CA THR A 15 -12.63 -8.27 -6.79
C THR A 15 -12.04 -9.30 -7.76
N GLY A 16 -11.18 -10.20 -7.25
CA GLY A 16 -10.42 -11.15 -8.07
C GLY A 16 -9.15 -10.56 -8.68
N ASP A 17 -8.83 -9.29 -8.41
CA ASP A 17 -7.69 -8.59 -8.98
C ASP A 17 -6.44 -8.69 -8.10
N TYR A 18 -5.26 -8.60 -8.71
CA TYR A 18 -4.01 -8.45 -7.96
C TYR A 18 -3.70 -6.97 -7.70
N HIS A 19 -3.47 -6.62 -6.44
CA HIS A 19 -2.86 -5.36 -6.06
C HIS A 19 -1.34 -5.52 -5.99
N ILE A 20 -0.61 -4.70 -6.75
CA ILE A 20 0.85 -4.80 -6.90
C ILE A 20 1.52 -3.62 -6.22
N TYR A 21 2.53 -3.88 -5.41
CA TYR A 21 3.28 -2.88 -4.66
C TYR A 21 4.78 -3.07 -4.85
N MET A 22 5.54 -1.97 -4.77
CA MET A 22 7.00 -1.99 -4.77
C MET A 22 7.51 -1.52 -3.41
N THR A 23 8.45 -2.24 -2.81
CA THR A 23 8.99 -1.91 -1.49
C THR A 23 10.46 -2.27 -1.38
N ASN A 24 11.21 -1.55 -0.56
CA ASN A 24 12.57 -1.93 -0.15
C ASN A 24 12.60 -2.64 1.22
N ILE A 25 11.43 -2.94 1.79
CA ILE A 25 11.32 -3.67 3.04
C ILE A 25 11.49 -5.17 2.74
N PRO A 26 12.44 -5.85 3.39
CA PRO A 26 12.72 -7.26 3.14
C PRO A 26 11.59 -8.16 3.67
N VAL A 27 11.47 -9.37 3.12
CA VAL A 27 10.35 -10.29 3.42
C VAL A 27 10.34 -10.78 4.86
N GLU A 28 11.52 -10.86 5.47
CA GLU A 28 11.70 -11.26 6.87
C GLU A 28 11.16 -10.20 7.85
N ARG A 29 10.89 -8.98 7.36
CA ARG A 29 10.28 -7.91 8.16
C ARG A 29 8.80 -7.74 7.94
N LEU A 30 8.35 -7.79 6.69
CA LEU A 30 6.93 -7.66 6.34
C LEU A 30 6.57 -8.64 5.22
N SER A 31 5.42 -9.29 5.34
CA SER A 31 4.84 -10.11 4.28
C SER A 31 4.31 -9.25 3.12
N ALA A 32 3.78 -9.87 2.06
CA ALA A 32 3.13 -9.13 0.98
C ALA A 32 1.82 -8.50 1.46
N GLU A 33 1.09 -9.22 2.32
CA GLU A 33 -0.16 -8.83 2.95
C GLU A 33 0.05 -7.62 3.87
N ASP A 34 1.11 -7.64 4.69
CA ASP A 34 1.44 -6.51 5.56
C ASP A 34 1.77 -5.25 4.74
N ILE A 35 2.45 -5.41 3.59
CA ILE A 35 2.73 -4.29 2.68
C ILE A 35 1.44 -3.74 2.08
N ALA A 36 0.50 -4.61 1.69
CA ALA A 36 -0.81 -4.18 1.20
C ALA A 36 -1.59 -3.42 2.29
N SER A 37 -1.61 -3.90 3.54
CA SER A 37 -2.22 -3.19 4.67
C SER A 37 -1.55 -1.84 4.94
N LEU A 38 -0.22 -1.77 4.89
CA LEU A 38 0.53 -0.53 5.08
C LEU A 38 0.22 0.52 4.00
N TYR A 39 0.12 0.10 2.74
CA TYR A 39 -0.30 0.97 1.64
C TYR A 39 -1.77 1.37 1.74
N GLY A 40 -2.63 0.49 2.25
CA GLY A 40 -4.03 0.82 2.58
C GLY A 40 -4.13 1.96 3.60
N ALA A 41 -3.34 1.91 4.67
CA ALA A 41 -3.30 2.97 5.67
C ALA A 41 -2.81 4.32 5.09
N ARG A 42 -1.90 4.30 4.10
CA ARG A 42 -1.54 5.53 3.37
C ARG A 42 -2.76 6.11 2.63
N TRP A 43 -3.55 5.26 1.97
CA TRP A 43 -4.73 5.70 1.24
C TRP A 43 -5.79 6.33 2.15
N GLU A 44 -5.99 5.78 3.36
CA GLU A 44 -6.89 6.39 4.35
C GLU A 44 -6.48 7.83 4.68
N ILE A 45 -5.17 8.08 4.86
CA ILE A 45 -4.65 9.44 5.08
C ILE A 45 -4.95 10.35 3.88
N GLU A 46 -4.71 9.87 2.66
CA GLU A 46 -5.01 10.64 1.44
C GLU A 46 -6.50 10.95 1.31
N MET A 47 -7.39 10.02 1.65
CA MET A 47 -8.83 10.23 1.65
C MET A 47 -9.25 11.29 2.66
N VAL A 48 -8.72 11.24 3.89
CA VAL A 48 -9.01 12.26 4.92
C VAL A 48 -8.62 13.66 4.43
N PHE A 49 -7.44 13.82 3.84
CA PHE A 49 -7.02 15.12 3.31
C PHE A 49 -7.85 15.55 2.08
N ARG A 50 -8.26 14.62 1.22
CA ARG A 50 -9.14 14.92 0.08
C ARG A 50 -10.49 15.45 0.56
N GLU A 51 -11.10 14.80 1.55
CA GLU A 51 -12.39 15.22 2.11
C GLU A 51 -12.27 16.57 2.82
N LEU A 52 -11.23 16.76 3.64
CA LEU A 52 -11.00 18.04 4.31
C LEU A 52 -10.93 19.22 3.31
N LYS A 53 -10.24 19.02 2.19
CA LYS A 53 -10.15 20.04 1.13
C LYS A 53 -11.45 20.25 0.35
N SER A 54 -12.34 19.27 0.31
CA SER A 54 -13.60 19.39 -0.43
C SER A 54 -14.70 20.07 0.37
N TYR A 55 -14.65 19.99 1.70
CA TYR A 55 -15.70 20.52 2.59
C TYR A 55 -15.31 21.81 3.31
N TYR A 56 -14.01 22.07 3.49
CA TYR A 56 -13.53 23.19 4.32
C TYR A 56 -12.58 24.16 3.59
N LEU A 57 -12.23 23.88 2.34
CA LEU A 57 -11.46 24.76 1.44
C LEU A 57 -12.23 24.93 0.12
#